data_AF-A0A9E2PVM9-F1
#
_entry.id   AF-A0A9E2PVM9-F1
#
_cell.length_a   1.000
_cell.length_b   1.000
_cell.length_c   1.000
_cell.angle_alpha   90.00
_cell.angle_beta   90.00
_cell.angle_gamma   90.00
#
_symmetry.space_group_name_H-M   'P 1'
#
loop_
_entity.id
_entity.type
_entity.pdbx_description
1 polymer ?
#
loop_
_entity_poly.entity_id
_entity_poly.type
_entity_poly.pdbx_seq_one_letter_code
_entity_poly.pdbx_strand_id
1 'polypeptide(L)' 'METAIDDLLHKVRLIAETPKGELLRQLVDLIYEHLEEEYDTEPLTDEDLEAMRRGKEDIAAGRCITLEAYEKKRGL' A
#
# COMPACT_ATOMS: atom_id res chain seq x y z
N MET A 1 16.42 9.71 -15.61
CA MET A 1 15.64 9.57 -14.36
C MET A 1 15.56 10.92 -13.65
N GLU A 2 16.70 11.57 -13.42
CA GLU A 2 16.81 12.96 -12.96
C GLU A 2 15.94 13.93 -13.79
N THR A 3 16.03 13.86 -15.12
CA THR A 3 15.24 14.69 -16.04
C THR A 3 13.73 14.48 -15.99
N ALA A 4 13.26 13.29 -15.63
CA ALA A 4 11.82 12.99 -15.53
C ALA A 4 11.24 13.52 -14.21
N ILE A 5 12.04 13.49 -13.15
CA ILE A 5 11.69 14.07 -11.85
C ILE A 5 11.65 15.59 -11.96
N ASP A 6 12.61 16.20 -12.64
CA ASP A 6 12.65 17.65 -12.85
C ASP A 6 11.45 18.15 -13.66
N ASP A 7 11.07 17.44 -14.72
CA ASP A 7 9.89 17.75 -15.53
C ASP A 7 8.58 17.64 -14.71
N LEU A 8 8.48 16.63 -13.85
CA LEU A 8 7.36 16.48 -12.92
C LEU A 8 7.29 17.67 -11.95
N LEU A 9 8.42 18.03 -11.32
CA LEU A 9 8.49 19.15 -10.39
C LEU A 9 8.17 20.50 -11.05
N HIS A 10 8.51 20.67 -12.32
CA HIS A 10 8.15 21.85 -13.09
C HIS A 10 6.63 21.93 -13.31
N LYS A 11 6.01 20.83 -13.73
CA LYS A 11 4.55 20.76 -13.95
C LYS A 11 3.75 20.96 -12.66
N VAL A 12 4.22 20.39 -11.55
CA VAL A 12 3.60 20.58 -10.22
C VAL A 12 3.65 22.04 -9.81
N ARG A 13 4.79 22.72 -9.99
CA ARG A 13 4.92 24.16 -9.70
C ARG A 13 3.95 25.01 -10.52
N LEU A 14 3.84 24.74 -11.81
CA LEU A 14 2.90 25.44 -12.69
C LEU A 14 1.44 25.33 -12.21
N ILE A 15 1.03 24.16 -11.71
CA ILE A 15 -0.33 23.95 -11.21
C ILE A 15 -0.53 24.65 -9.86
N ALA A 16 0.47 24.59 -8.98
CA ALA A 16 0.44 25.21 -7.65
C ALA A 16 0.27 26.74 -7.69
N GLU A 17 0.78 27.41 -8.73
CA GLU A 17 0.64 28.85 -8.94
C GLU A 17 -0.74 29.27 -9.46
N THR A 18 -1.61 28.33 -9.83
CA THR A 18 -2.97 28.61 -10.29
C THR A 18 -3.98 28.61 -9.12
N PRO A 19 -5.21 29.12 -9.32
CA PRO A 19 -6.29 28.96 -8.35
C PRO A 19 -6.64 27.49 -8.02
N LYS A 20 -6.17 26.53 -8.83
CA LYS A 20 -6.33 25.08 -8.57
C LYS A 20 -5.22 24.51 -7.71
N GLY A 21 -4.21 25.30 -7.32
CA GLY A 21 -3.12 24.86 -6.44
C GLY A 21 -3.63 24.37 -5.09
N GLU A 22 -4.71 24.95 -4.57
CA GLU A 22 -5.34 24.50 -3.33
C GLU A 22 -5.93 23.08 -3.45
N LEU A 23 -6.53 22.74 -4.61
CA LEU A 23 -7.03 21.39 -4.86
C LEU A 23 -5.89 20.37 -4.99
N LEU A 24 -4.77 20.77 -5.59
CA LEU A 24 -3.58 19.93 -5.66
C LEU A 24 -3.02 19.66 -4.25
N ARG A 25 -2.98 20.68 -3.39
CA ARG A 25 -2.55 20.55 -2.01
C ARG A 25 -3.44 19.58 -1.23
N GLN A 26 -4.76 19.75 -1.29
CA GLN A 26 -5.72 18.85 -0.63
C GLN A 26 -5.62 17.41 -1.12
N LEU A 27 -5.35 17.19 -2.42
CA LEU A 27 -5.13 15.85 -2.97
C LEU A 27 -3.85 15.22 -2.41
N VAL A 28 -2.76 15.99 -2.30
CA VAL A 28 -1.50 15.52 -1.73
C VAL A 28 -1.70 15.18 -0.25
N ASP A 29 -2.31 16.08 0.51
CA ASP A 29 -2.57 15.87 1.94
C ASP A 29 -3.43 14.60 2.16
N LEU A 30 -4.49 14.40 1.37
CA LEU A 30 -5.30 13.17 1.42
C LEU A 30 -4.48 11.89 1.17
N ILE A 31 -3.59 11.91 0.17
CA ILE A 31 -2.75 10.75 -0.17
C ILE A 31 -1.76 10.46 0.96
N TYR A 32 -1.15 11.48 1.55
CA TYR A 32 -0.14 11.32 2.59
C TYR A 32 -0.73 11.04 3.98
N GLU A 33 -1.87 11.63 4.34
CA GLU A 33 -2.61 11.31 5.58
C GLU A 33 -3.07 9.85 5.58
N HIS A 34 -3.56 9.33 4.44
CA HIS A 34 -3.90 7.89 4.31
C HIS A 34 -2.67 6.97 4.33
N LEU A 35 -1.49 7.49 4.00
CA LEU A 35 -0.25 6.71 4.08
C LEU A 35 0.30 6.64 5.50
N GLU A 36 0.12 7.69 6.31
CA GLU A 36 0.62 7.72 7.70
C GLU A 36 -0.25 6.91 8.68
N GLU A 37 -1.55 6.76 8.43
CA GLU A 37 -2.46 6.11 9.40
C GLU A 37 -2.68 4.59 9.19
N GLU A 38 -2.47 4.04 7.98
CA GLU A 38 -2.96 2.68 7.66
C GLU A 38 -1.91 1.64 7.23
N TYR A 39 -0.65 2.01 7.03
CA TYR A 39 0.36 1.06 6.54
C TYR A 39 1.45 0.77 7.56
N ASP A 40 1.62 -0.52 7.84
CA ASP A 40 2.88 -1.02 8.36
C ASP A 40 3.97 -0.71 7.32
N THR A 41 4.83 0.25 7.66
CA THR A 41 5.94 0.69 6.80
C THR A 41 7.23 -0.08 7.08
N GLU A 42 7.20 -1.01 8.04
CA GLU A 42 8.34 -1.88 8.30
C GLU A 42 8.57 -2.81 7.11
N PRO A 43 9.82 -2.96 6.64
CA PRO A 43 10.13 -3.97 5.64
C PRO A 43 9.76 -5.36 6.15
N LEU A 44 9.21 -6.20 5.26
CA LEU A 44 8.97 -7.61 5.58
C LEU A 44 10.26 -8.26 6.08
N THR A 45 10.16 -8.96 7.21
CA THR A 45 11.27 -9.72 7.78
C THR A 45 11.50 -11.02 7.00
N ASP A 46 12.63 -11.67 7.23
CA ASP A 46 12.90 -13.01 6.67
C ASP A 46 11.85 -14.03 7.12
N GLU A 47 11.29 -13.86 8.33
CA GLU A 47 10.22 -14.71 8.86
C GLU A 47 8.91 -14.52 8.08
N ASP A 48 8.55 -13.27 7.77
CA ASP A 48 7.36 -12.96 6.97
C ASP A 48 7.47 -13.56 5.57
N LEU A 49 8.63 -13.40 4.93
CA LEU A 49 8.90 -13.95 3.61
C LEU A 49 8.80 -15.49 3.60
N GLU A 50 9.33 -16.15 4.63
CA GLU A 50 9.22 -17.59 4.79
C GLU A 50 7.78 -18.04 5.08
N ALA A 51 7.02 -17.29 5.87
CA ALA A 51 5.61 -17.54 6.13
C ALA A 51 4.77 -17.44 4.85
N MET A 52 5.02 -16.42 4.02
CA MET A 52 4.40 -16.26 2.71
C MET A 52 4.75 -17.42 1.77
N ARG A 53 6.01 -17.89 1.77
CA ARG A 53 6.46 -19.02 0.95
C ARG A 53 5.73 -20.31 1.34
N ARG A 54 5.65 -20.61 2.64
CA ARG A 54 4.89 -21.76 3.16
C ARG A 54 3.41 -21.67 2.85
N GLY A 55 2.81 -20.49 3.02
CA GLY A 55 1.40 -20.27 2.67
C GLY A 55 1.11 -20.59 1.20
N LYS A 56 2.01 -20.23 0.28
CA LYS A 56 1.89 -20.60 -1.15
C LYS A 56 1.97 -22.12 -1.36
N GLU A 57 2.89 -22.80 -0.68
CA GLU A 57 3.00 -24.27 -0.74
C GLU A 57 1.77 -24.98 -0.18
N ASP A 58 1.20 -24.46 0.91
CA ASP A 58 -0.02 -25.00 1.52
C ASP A 58 -1.22 -24.84 0.58
N ILE A 59 -1.37 -23.68 -0.06
CA ILE A 59 -2.42 -23.47 -1.07
C ILE A 59 -2.24 -24.44 -2.24
N ALA A 60 -1.02 -24.57 -2.77
CA ALA A 60 -0.73 -25.46 -3.89
C ALA A 60 -1.00 -26.94 -3.56
N ALA A 61 -0.79 -27.33 -2.31
CA ALA A 61 -1.05 -28.68 -1.82
C ALA A 61 -2.48 -28.90 -1.29
N GLY A 62 -3.36 -27.89 -1.36
CA GLY A 62 -4.73 -27.97 -0.83
C GLY A 62 -4.81 -28.01 0.70
N ARG A 63 -3.75 -27.64 1.42
CA ARG A 63 -3.70 -27.55 2.89
C ARG A 63 -4.25 -26.21 3.40
N CYS A 64 -5.37 -25.78 2.85
CA CYS A 64 -6.06 -24.55 3.21
C CYS A 64 -7.51 -24.83 3.61
N ILE A 65 -8.09 -23.94 4.41
CA ILE A 65 -9.51 -23.97 4.74
C ILE A 65 -10.18 -22.69 4.24
N THR A 66 -11.49 -22.76 3.97
CA THR A 66 -12.30 -21.58 3.68
C THR A 66 -12.38 -20.68 4.91
N LEU A 67 -12.61 -19.38 4.69
CA LEU A 67 -12.81 -18.42 5.78
C LEU A 67 -13.98 -18.82 6.70
N GLU A 68 -15.11 -19.26 6.14
CA GLU A 68 -16.27 -19.73 6.92
C GLU A 68 -15.91 -20.90 7.86
N ALA A 69 -15.17 -21.89 7.36
CA ALA A 69 -14.69 -23.01 8.17
C ALA A 69 -13.70 -22.57 9.27
N TYR A 70 -12.91 -21.53 9.01
CA TYR A 70 -12.01 -20.94 10.00
C TYR A 70 -12.79 -20.23 11.11
N GLU A 71 -13.75 -19.37 10.75
CA GLU A 71 -14.61 -18.63 11.68
C GLU A 71 -15.40 -19.59 12.58
N LYS A 72 -16.04 -20.59 11.97
CA LYS A 72 -16.74 -21.65 12.71
C LYS A 72 -15.84 -22.39 13.70
N LYS A 73 -14.57 -22.65 13.35
CA LYS A 73 -13.60 -23.31 14.25
C LYS A 73 -13.19 -22.41 15.42
N ARG A 74 -13.18 -21.10 15.21
CA ARG A 74 -12.80 -20.09 16.20
C ARG A 74 -13.98 -19.53 17.00
N GLY A 75 -15.21 -19.86 16.62
CA GLY A 75 -16.42 -19.30 17.22
C GLY A 75 -16.59 -17.82 16.92
N LEU A 76 -16.09 -17.38 15.75
CA LEU A 76 -16.23 -16.03 15.22
C LEU A 76 -17.49 -15.94 14.35
#